data_AF-A0AAE1Y783-F1
#
_entry.id   AF-A0AAE1Y783-F1
#
_cell.length_a   1.000
_cell.length_b   1.000
_cell.length_c   1.000
_cell.angle_alpha   90.00
_cell.angle_beta   90.00
_cell.angle_gamma   90.00
#
_symmetry.space_group_name_H-M   'P 1'
#
loop_
_entity.id
_entity.type
_entity.pdbx_description
1 polymer ?
#
loop_
_entity_poly.entity_id
_entity_poly.type
_entity_poly.pdbx_seq_one_letter_code
_entity_poly.pdbx_strand_id
1 'polypeptide(L)'
;MEKQSRILLMVFIIITTTTTISRYMAEGSIIGVNWGRQTSHRLIPSMVMDLLLQNNIRHLKLFSASENVLKALSGGEIAITITMPNENLQHVFSRDLAAYYLQERVRKYQNQNVNIRYLHIGNEPFSKLSHEVLFPNVVSTLRYIQETLIRNGYENVTATTPHYTDVLMPGIKKAIRG
;
A
#
# COMPACT_ATOMS: atom_id res chain seq x y z
N MET A 1 47.18 -9.60 -32.61
CA MET A 1 45.96 -8.78 -32.45
C MET A 1 44.70 -9.61 -32.32
N GLU A 2 44.50 -10.63 -33.16
CA GLU A 2 43.28 -11.46 -33.16
C GLU A 2 42.97 -12.19 -31.84
N LYS A 3 43.99 -12.79 -31.19
CA LYS A 3 43.83 -13.50 -29.91
C LYS A 3 43.34 -12.59 -28.77
N GLN A 4 43.81 -11.34 -28.73
CA GLN A 4 43.41 -10.35 -27.72
C GLN A 4 41.97 -9.88 -27.93
N SER A 5 41.55 -9.72 -29.20
CA SER A 5 40.17 -9.36 -29.55
C SER A 5 39.17 -10.46 -29.17
N ARG A 6 39.54 -11.74 -29.34
CA ARG A 6 38.72 -12.88 -28.92
C ARG A 6 38.56 -12.98 -27.40
N ILE A 7 39.62 -12.69 -26.64
CA ILE A 7 39.57 -12.66 -25.17
C ILE A 7 38.68 -11.52 -24.67
N LEU A 8 38.80 -10.33 -25.25
CA LEU A 8 37.96 -9.18 -24.89
C LEU A 8 36.48 -9.43 -25.18
N LEU A 9 36.18 -10.08 -26.32
CA LEU A 9 34.82 -10.47 -26.69
C LEU A 9 34.23 -11.50 -25.70
N MET A 10 35.02 -12.49 -25.27
CA MET A 10 34.58 -13.47 -24.27
C MET A 10 34.29 -12.82 -22.91
N VAL A 11 35.15 -11.91 -22.45
CA VAL A 11 34.93 -11.18 -21.19
C VAL A 11 33.67 -10.31 -21.27
N PHE A 12 33.43 -9.65 -22.40
CA PHE A 12 32.22 -8.86 -22.62
C PHE A 12 30.94 -9.71 -22.60
N ILE A 13 30.97 -10.91 -23.20
CA ILE A 13 29.86 -11.88 -23.16
C ILE A 13 29.60 -12.39 -21.73
N ILE A 14 30.65 -12.63 -20.93
CA ILE A 14 30.50 -13.08 -19.53
C ILE A 14 29.91 -11.97 -18.65
N ILE A 15 30.28 -10.71 -18.86
CA ILE A 15 29.74 -9.57 -18.10
C ILE A 15 28.27 -9.31 -18.46
N THR A 16 27.92 -9.40 -19.74
CA THR A 16 26.53 -9.21 -20.20
C THR A 16 25.61 -10.35 -19.75
N THR A 17 26.09 -11.60 -19.76
CA THR A 17 25.30 -12.74 -19.28
C THR A 17 25.06 -12.72 -17.78
N THR A 18 26.08 -12.37 -16.96
CA THR A 18 25.91 -12.25 -15.50
C THR A 18 24.95 -11.13 -15.11
N THR A 19 25.00 -9.98 -15.78
CA THR A 19 24.03 -8.87 -15.54
C THR A 19 22.60 -9.20 -15.95
N THR A 20 22.39 -10.06 -16.96
CA THR A 20 21.04 -10.54 -17.31
C THR A 20 20.49 -11.58 -16.34
N ILE A 21 21.33 -12.46 -15.77
CA ILE A 21 20.87 -13.49 -14.82
C ILE A 21 20.46 -12.86 -13.47
N SER A 22 21.12 -11.78 -13.03
CA SER A 22 20.72 -11.04 -11.82
C SER A 22 19.36 -10.35 -11.90
N ARG A 23 18.75 -10.26 -13.09
CA ARG A 23 17.42 -9.67 -13.31
C ARG A 23 16.28 -10.69 -13.32
N TYR A 24 16.59 -11.98 -13.29
CA TYR A 24 15.60 -13.05 -13.11
C TYR A 24 15.55 -13.48 -11.64
N MET A 25 15.29 -12.52 -10.75
CA MET A 25 14.60 -12.87 -9.51
C MET A 25 13.19 -13.24 -9.95
N ALA A 26 12.86 -14.53 -9.92
CA ALA A 26 11.47 -14.97 -10.04
C ALA A 26 10.65 -14.10 -9.07
N GLU A 27 9.65 -13.37 -9.57
CA GLU A 27 8.66 -12.71 -8.73
C GLU A 27 7.92 -13.81 -7.96
N GLY A 28 8.54 -14.26 -6.85
CA GLY A 28 7.88 -15.09 -5.87
C GLY A 28 6.63 -14.38 -5.39
N SER A 29 5.61 -15.15 -5.01
CA SER A 29 4.37 -14.61 -4.45
C SER A 29 4.67 -13.52 -3.42
N ILE A 30 4.17 -12.31 -3.64
CA ILE A 30 4.30 -11.21 -2.69
C ILE A 30 3.38 -11.51 -1.50
N ILE A 31 3.97 -11.65 -0.32
CA ILE A 31 3.22 -11.86 0.92
C ILE A 31 3.18 -10.54 1.70
N GLY A 32 1.99 -10.20 2.20
CA GLY A 32 1.77 -9.07 3.09
C GLY A 32 1.03 -9.47 4.35
N VAL A 33 1.12 -8.63 5.38
CA VAL A 33 0.49 -8.86 6.69
C VAL A 33 -0.46 -7.71 7.03
N ASN A 34 -1.60 -8.07 7.62
CA ASN A 34 -2.51 -7.14 8.27
C ASN A 34 -2.10 -6.99 9.75
N TRP A 35 -1.70 -5.79 10.19
CA TRP A 35 -1.35 -5.57 11.60
C TRP A 35 -2.46 -4.84 12.35
N GLY A 36 -3.31 -5.65 12.99
CA GLY A 36 -4.28 -5.19 13.98
C GLY A 36 -3.60 -4.84 15.30
N ARG A 37 -4.07 -3.77 15.96
CA ARG A 37 -3.43 -3.21 17.17
C ARG A 37 -4.37 -3.03 18.36
N GLN A 38 -5.61 -3.52 18.26
CA GLN A 38 -6.57 -3.57 19.35
C GLN A 38 -6.31 -4.82 20.19
N THR A 39 -5.32 -4.73 21.08
CA THR A 39 -4.90 -5.81 21.99
C THR A 39 -4.59 -5.24 23.37
N SER A 40 -4.77 -6.04 24.42
CA SER A 40 -4.40 -5.69 25.80
C SER A 40 -2.88 -5.53 25.96
N HIS A 41 -2.09 -6.29 25.19
CA HIS A 41 -0.63 -6.25 25.21
C HIS A 41 -0.13 -5.85 23.83
N ARG A 42 0.33 -4.61 23.69
CA ARG A 42 0.82 -4.09 22.41
C ARG A 42 2.25 -4.51 22.17
N LEU A 43 2.50 -5.05 20.98
CA LEU A 43 3.85 -5.31 20.49
C LEU A 43 4.62 -4.00 20.27
N ILE A 44 5.92 -4.02 20.56
CA ILE A 44 6.81 -2.89 20.31
C ILE A 44 7.01 -2.73 18.80
N PRO A 45 6.75 -1.55 18.20
CA PRO A 45 6.78 -1.41 16.74
C PRO A 45 8.09 -1.78 16.05
N SER A 46 9.24 -1.49 16.67
CA SER A 46 10.55 -1.89 16.14
C SER A 46 10.70 -3.40 16.07
N MET A 47 10.29 -4.13 17.12
CA MET A 47 10.35 -5.60 17.14
C MET A 47 9.46 -6.22 16.05
N VAL A 48 8.27 -5.63 15.80
CA VAL A 48 7.42 -6.07 14.70
C VAL A 48 8.11 -5.83 13.36
N MET A 49 8.81 -4.70 13.21
CA MET A 49 9.54 -4.38 12.00
C MET A 49 10.69 -5.35 11.74
N ASP A 50 11.49 -5.65 12.75
CA ASP A 50 12.56 -6.64 12.68
C ASP A 50 12.00 -8.02 12.30
N LEU A 51 10.89 -8.44 12.91
CA LEU A 51 10.23 -9.71 12.62
C LEU A 51 9.75 -9.77 11.16
N LEU A 52 9.10 -8.73 10.65
CA LEU A 52 8.66 -8.67 9.25
C LEU A 52 9.87 -8.72 8.31
N LEU A 53 10.93 -7.97 8.63
CA LEU A 53 12.12 -7.88 7.80
C LEU A 53 12.87 -9.22 7.71
N GLN A 54 13.07 -9.87 8.85
CA GLN A 54 13.70 -11.19 8.98
C GLN A 54 12.95 -12.30 8.23
N ASN A 55 11.63 -12.17 8.09
CA ASN A 55 10.79 -13.13 7.37
C ASN A 55 10.52 -12.75 5.91
N ASN A 56 11.29 -11.79 5.35
CA ASN A 56 11.11 -11.30 3.97
C ASN A 56 9.70 -10.76 3.67
N ILE A 57 8.96 -10.31 4.69
CA ILE A 57 7.66 -9.67 4.53
C ILE A 57 7.91 -8.18 4.29
N ARG A 58 7.48 -7.69 3.13
CA ARG A 58 7.73 -6.30 2.68
C ARG A 58 6.45 -5.50 2.44
N HIS A 59 5.29 -6.06 2.79
CA HIS A 59 3.98 -5.42 2.63
C HIS A 59 3.18 -5.48 3.93
N LEU A 60 2.67 -4.33 4.36
CA LEU A 60 1.98 -4.20 5.64
C LEU A 60 0.72 -3.34 5.49
N LYS A 61 -0.43 -3.83 5.94
CA LYS A 61 -1.65 -3.02 6.09
C LYS A 61 -1.88 -2.66 7.55
N LEU A 62 -2.09 -1.37 7.79
CA LEU A 62 -2.45 -0.80 9.08
C LEU A 62 -3.91 -0.35 9.06
N PHE A 63 -4.71 -0.85 10.00
CA PHE A 63 -6.08 -0.36 10.23
C PHE A 63 -6.09 0.97 10.99
N SER A 64 -5.08 1.20 11.84
CA SER A 64 -4.89 2.44 12.58
C SER A 64 -3.41 2.80 12.60
N ALA A 65 -3.07 3.86 11.87
CA ALA A 65 -1.73 4.38 11.81
C ALA A 65 -1.51 5.41 12.93
N SER A 66 -0.70 5.03 13.92
CA SER A 66 -0.24 5.95 14.97
C SER A 66 1.19 6.39 14.68
N GLU A 67 1.55 7.58 15.16
CA GLU A 67 2.83 8.21 14.88
C GLU A 67 4.03 7.32 15.25
N ASN A 68 4.01 6.64 16.40
CA ASN A 68 5.09 5.74 16.82
C ASN A 68 5.27 4.53 15.88
N VAL A 69 4.21 4.02 15.27
CA VAL A 69 4.29 2.91 14.30
C VAL A 69 4.85 3.40 12.97
N LEU A 70 4.35 4.52 12.47
CA LEU A 70 4.85 5.09 11.21
C LEU A 70 6.31 5.53 11.32
N LYS A 71 6.75 6.03 12.48
CA LYS A 71 8.17 6.31 12.73
C LYS A 71 9.03 5.05 12.71
N ALA A 72 8.56 3.95 13.28
CA ALA A 72 9.28 2.66 13.23
C ALA A 72 9.34 2.07 11.80
N LEU A 73 8.43 2.50 10.92
CA LEU A 73 8.40 2.15 9.49
C LEU A 73 9.25 3.06 8.61
N SER A 74 9.98 4.02 9.20
CA SER A 74 10.94 4.84 8.46
C SER A 74 12.09 3.98 7.93
N GLY A 75 12.60 4.32 6.75
CA GLY A 75 13.63 3.52 6.05
C GLY A 75 13.14 2.97 4.71
N GLY A 76 11.82 2.89 4.50
CA GLY A 76 11.21 2.66 3.19
C GLY A 76 11.20 1.19 2.72
N GLU A 77 11.76 0.27 3.50
CA GLU A 77 11.85 -1.15 3.16
C GLU A 77 10.49 -1.86 3.11
N ILE A 78 9.51 -1.40 3.90
CA ILE A 78 8.16 -1.97 3.93
C ILE A 78 7.18 -1.04 3.24
N ALA A 79 6.50 -1.56 2.21
CA ALA A 79 5.38 -0.91 1.55
C ALA A 79 4.13 -0.97 2.44
N ILE A 80 3.54 0.20 2.71
CA ILE A 80 2.47 0.33 3.69
C ILE A 80 1.16 0.71 3.02
N THR A 81 0.10 0.03 3.45
CA THR A 81 -1.29 0.44 3.24
C THR A 81 -1.81 1.03 4.55
N ILE A 82 -2.22 2.29 4.53
CA ILE A 82 -2.90 2.92 5.67
C ILE A 82 -4.41 2.97 5.43
N THR A 83 -5.19 2.88 6.49
CA THR A 83 -6.65 2.93 6.42
C THR A 83 -7.17 4.21 7.06
N MET A 84 -7.99 4.95 6.31
CA MET A 84 -8.84 6.03 6.84
C MET A 84 -10.00 5.35 7.59
N PRO A 85 -10.15 5.60 8.91
CA PRO A 85 -11.30 5.09 9.66
C PRO A 85 -12.63 5.61 9.09
N ASN A 86 -13.69 4.82 9.23
CA ASN A 86 -15.01 5.18 8.68
C ASN A 86 -15.55 6.49 9.28
N GLU A 87 -15.23 6.77 10.53
CA GLU A 87 -15.63 7.98 11.26
C GLU A 87 -15.04 9.25 10.63
N ASN A 88 -13.91 9.11 9.93
CA ASN A 88 -13.25 10.25 9.27
C ASN A 88 -13.87 10.60 7.91
N LEU A 89 -14.70 9.72 7.34
CA LEU A 89 -15.30 9.95 6.02
C LEU A 89 -16.16 11.21 6.00
N GLN A 90 -16.88 11.49 7.10
CA GLN A 90 -17.72 12.69 7.23
C GLN A 90 -16.90 13.99 7.26
N HIS A 91 -15.60 13.93 7.53
CA HIS A 91 -14.72 15.10 7.60
C HIS A 91 -14.00 15.39 6.27
N VAL A 92 -14.14 14.51 5.27
CA VAL A 92 -13.47 14.64 3.97
C VAL A 92 -14.50 14.66 2.85
N PHE A 93 -15.18 15.81 2.71
CA PHE A 93 -16.26 16.04 1.73
C PHE A 93 -15.89 17.06 0.64
N SER A 94 -14.65 17.56 0.62
CA SER A 94 -14.13 18.45 -0.42
C SER A 94 -12.65 18.13 -0.71
N ARG A 95 -12.12 18.66 -1.81
CA ARG A 95 -10.70 18.51 -2.17
C ARG A 95 -9.76 19.19 -1.18
N ASP A 96 -10.17 20.33 -0.61
CA ASP A 96 -9.36 21.07 0.35
C ASP A 96 -9.21 20.29 1.66
N LEU A 97 -10.30 19.68 2.12
CA LEU A 97 -10.27 18.79 3.29
C LEU A 97 -9.48 17.50 3.01
N ALA A 98 -9.57 16.97 1.79
CA ALA A 98 -8.73 15.86 1.37
C ALA A 98 -7.23 16.23 1.37
N ALA A 99 -6.88 17.45 0.93
CA ALA A 99 -5.51 17.94 0.97
C ALA A 99 -5.00 18.09 2.40
N TYR A 100 -5.82 18.64 3.29
CA TYR A 100 -5.52 18.72 4.72
C TYR A 100 -5.26 17.33 5.31
N TYR A 101 -6.16 16.37 5.05
CA TYR A 101 -6.01 14.99 5.53
C TYR A 101 -4.72 14.34 5.04
N LEU A 102 -4.41 14.46 3.74
CA LEU A 102 -3.20 13.89 3.14
C LEU A 102 -1.92 14.53 3.68
N GLN A 103 -1.93 15.83 3.94
CA GLN A 103 -0.80 16.54 4.54
C GLN A 103 -0.45 15.94 5.91
N GLU A 104 -1.44 15.71 6.77
CA GLU A 104 -1.23 15.19 8.12
C GLU A 104 -0.94 13.69 8.16
N ARG A 105 -1.61 12.90 7.31
CA ARG A 105 -1.62 11.43 7.41
C ARG A 105 -0.70 10.72 6.44
N VAL A 106 -0.31 11.38 5.35
CA VAL A 106 0.53 10.79 4.30
C VAL A 106 1.85 11.56 4.19
N ARG A 107 1.78 12.85 3.81
CA ARG A 107 2.97 13.64 3.46
C ARG A 107 3.97 13.76 4.62
N LYS A 108 3.48 14.04 5.84
CA LYS A 108 4.30 14.11 7.06
C LYS A 108 5.24 12.90 7.18
N TYR A 109 4.76 11.71 6.84
CA TYR A 109 5.49 10.45 7.01
C TYR A 109 6.28 10.04 5.78
N GLN A 110 5.81 10.33 4.56
CA GLN A 110 6.62 10.16 3.36
C GLN A 110 7.91 11.00 3.44
N ASN A 111 7.83 12.22 3.98
CA ASN A 111 9.01 13.05 4.25
C ASN A 111 9.98 12.43 5.28
N GLN A 112 9.51 11.49 6.10
CA GLN A 112 10.30 10.70 7.05
C GLN A 112 10.74 9.35 6.45
N ASN A 113 10.72 9.23 5.12
CA ASN A 113 11.07 8.01 4.39
C ASN A 113 10.21 6.80 4.75
N VAL A 114 8.91 7.02 4.99
CA VAL A 114 7.92 5.94 5.16
C VAL A 114 7.29 5.63 3.81
N ASN A 115 7.38 4.38 3.36
CA ASN A 115 6.95 3.95 2.02
C ASN A 115 5.44 3.64 1.99
N ILE A 116 4.61 4.68 2.06
CA ILE A 116 3.16 4.56 1.90
C ILE A 116 2.83 4.38 0.42
N ARG A 117 2.14 3.28 0.07
CA ARG A 117 1.75 2.93 -1.30
C ARG A 117 0.24 2.98 -1.52
N TYR A 118 -0.54 2.66 -0.51
CA TYR A 118 -1.99 2.61 -0.61
C TYR A 118 -2.66 3.32 0.54
N LEU A 119 -3.77 3.99 0.24
CA LEU A 119 -4.67 4.58 1.21
C LEU A 119 -6.05 3.97 1.04
N HIS A 120 -6.45 3.15 2.01
CA HIS A 120 -7.80 2.61 2.09
C HIS A 120 -8.76 3.66 2.63
N ILE A 121 -9.80 3.99 1.87
CA ILE A 121 -10.86 4.91 2.25
C ILE A 121 -11.98 4.10 2.89
N GLY A 122 -12.00 4.14 4.22
CA GLY A 122 -12.88 3.32 5.04
C GLY A 122 -12.36 1.89 5.26
N ASN A 123 -12.96 1.22 6.24
CA ASN A 123 -12.81 -0.20 6.50
C ASN A 123 -14.12 -0.91 6.18
N GLU A 124 -14.18 -1.54 5.00
CA GLU A 124 -15.34 -2.28 4.49
C GLU A 124 -16.65 -1.48 4.55
N PRO A 125 -16.68 -0.24 4.04
CA PRO A 125 -17.79 0.69 4.28
C PRO A 125 -19.13 0.28 3.66
N PHE A 126 -19.12 -0.72 2.78
CA PHE A 126 -20.31 -1.24 2.10
C PHE A 126 -20.76 -2.60 2.65
N SER A 127 -20.05 -3.16 3.63
CA SER A 127 -20.41 -4.44 4.27
C SER A 127 -21.58 -4.23 5.22
N LYS A 128 -22.69 -4.93 4.97
CA LYS A 128 -23.85 -4.99 5.86
C LYS A 128 -23.65 -5.96 7.01
N LEU A 129 -22.68 -6.86 6.90
CA LEU A 129 -22.29 -7.75 7.99
C LEU A 129 -21.37 -7.05 9.00
N SER A 130 -20.53 -6.13 8.53
CA SER A 130 -19.57 -5.43 9.37
C SER A 130 -20.15 -4.19 10.04
N HIS A 131 -21.21 -3.58 9.46
CA HIS A 131 -21.77 -2.31 9.93
C HIS A 131 -23.30 -2.28 9.87
N GLU A 132 -23.93 -1.64 10.85
CA GLU A 132 -25.39 -1.40 10.85
C GLU A 132 -25.81 -0.37 9.78
N VAL A 133 -24.94 0.62 9.54
CA VAL A 133 -25.18 1.71 8.58
C VAL A 133 -24.03 1.75 7.58
N LEU A 134 -24.36 1.87 6.29
CA LEU A 134 -23.39 2.01 5.21
C LEU A 134 -22.87 3.44 5.09
N PHE A 135 -21.70 3.61 4.49
CA PHE A 135 -21.05 4.92 4.32
C PHE A 135 -21.13 5.39 2.86
N PRO A 136 -22.23 6.03 2.42
CA PRO A 136 -22.45 6.37 1.00
C PRO A 136 -21.48 7.44 0.47
N ASN A 137 -20.89 8.25 1.35
CA ASN A 137 -19.94 9.30 0.99
C ASN A 137 -18.56 8.77 0.56
N VAL A 138 -18.26 7.48 0.78
CA VAL A 138 -16.96 6.87 0.45
C VAL A 138 -16.55 7.08 -1.00
N VAL A 139 -17.47 6.96 -1.95
CA VAL A 139 -17.16 7.12 -3.38
C VAL A 139 -16.68 8.55 -3.66
N SER A 140 -17.37 9.54 -3.10
CA SER A 140 -16.98 10.95 -3.23
C SER A 140 -15.66 11.24 -2.52
N THR A 141 -15.48 10.75 -1.29
CA THR A 141 -14.23 10.91 -0.53
C THR A 141 -13.05 10.27 -1.24
N LEU A 142 -13.21 9.06 -1.77
CA LEU A 142 -12.20 8.35 -2.56
C LEU A 142 -11.78 9.16 -3.78
N ARG A 143 -12.76 9.72 -4.52
CA ARG A 143 -12.49 10.59 -5.65
C ARG A 143 -11.71 11.85 -5.24
N TYR A 144 -12.13 12.54 -4.18
CA TYR A 144 -11.42 13.74 -3.70
C TYR A 144 -9.99 13.43 -3.29
N ILE A 145 -9.77 12.33 -2.57
CA ILE A 145 -8.43 11.91 -2.18
C ILE A 145 -7.57 11.57 -3.40
N GLN A 146 -8.07 10.76 -4.34
CA GLN A 146 -7.30 10.38 -5.53
C GLN A 146 -6.97 11.58 -6.41
N GLU A 147 -7.94 12.49 -6.65
CA GLU A 147 -7.70 13.73 -7.40
C GLU A 147 -6.62 14.58 -6.71
N THR A 148 -6.66 14.70 -5.38
CA THR A 148 -5.69 15.49 -4.61
C THR A 148 -4.31 14.83 -4.56
N LEU A 149 -4.22 13.50 -4.50
CA LEU A 149 -2.95 12.77 -4.60
C LEU A 149 -2.26 13.08 -5.93
N ILE A 150 -2.99 12.99 -7.05
CA ILE A 150 -2.48 13.29 -8.39
C ILE A 150 -2.03 14.76 -8.48
N ARG A 151 -2.89 15.71 -8.08
CA ARG A 151 -2.60 17.15 -8.17
C ARG A 151 -1.35 17.58 -7.41
N ASN A 152 -1.03 16.88 -6.32
CA ASN A 152 0.09 17.21 -5.46
C ASN A 152 1.34 16.35 -5.74
N GLY A 153 1.36 15.57 -6.84
CA GLY A 153 2.52 14.79 -7.26
C GLY A 153 2.75 13.49 -6.49
N TYR A 154 1.74 12.95 -5.79
CA TYR A 154 1.81 11.67 -5.07
C TYR A 154 1.36 10.49 -5.95
N GLU A 155 1.85 10.42 -7.18
CA GLU A 155 1.41 9.41 -8.16
C GLU A 155 1.77 7.97 -7.75
N ASN A 156 2.71 7.81 -6.81
CA ASN A 156 3.09 6.52 -6.24
C ASN A 156 2.15 6.01 -5.14
N VAL A 157 1.15 6.82 -4.73
CA VAL A 157 0.13 6.45 -3.76
C VAL A 157 -1.21 6.29 -4.46
N THR A 158 -1.84 5.14 -4.27
CA THR A 158 -3.17 4.86 -4.82
C THR A 158 -4.21 4.82 -3.70
N ALA A 159 -5.29 5.57 -3.85
CA ALA A 159 -6.45 5.46 -2.98
C ALA A 159 -7.38 4.36 -3.49
N THR A 160 -7.88 3.53 -2.58
CA THR A 160 -8.84 2.46 -2.89
C THR A 160 -9.76 2.24 -1.70
N THR A 161 -10.73 1.33 -1.78
CA THR A 161 -11.58 0.96 -0.65
C THR A 161 -11.69 -0.57 -0.55
N PRO A 162 -11.46 -1.15 0.64
CA PRO A 162 -11.63 -2.59 0.83
C PRO A 162 -13.12 -2.95 0.87
N HIS A 163 -13.47 -4.07 0.29
CA HIS A 163 -14.83 -4.63 0.31
C HIS A 163 -14.82 -6.03 0.93
N TYR A 164 -15.81 -6.33 1.76
CA TYR A 164 -16.06 -7.70 2.19
C TYR A 164 -16.93 -8.42 1.15
N THR A 165 -17.01 -9.76 1.24
CA THR A 165 -17.66 -10.59 0.21
C THR A 165 -19.18 -10.43 0.14
N ASP A 166 -19.81 -9.93 1.21
CA ASP A 166 -21.25 -9.73 1.32
C ASP A 166 -21.79 -8.61 0.42
N VAL A 167 -20.91 -7.76 -0.12
CA VAL A 167 -21.27 -6.76 -1.13
C VAL A 167 -21.63 -7.39 -2.47
N LEU A 168 -21.21 -8.64 -2.69
CA LEU A 168 -21.52 -9.38 -3.91
C LEU A 168 -22.97 -9.87 -3.84
N MET A 169 -23.71 -9.67 -4.93
CA MET A 169 -25.05 -10.26 -5.06
C MET A 169 -24.92 -11.72 -5.51
N PRO A 170 -25.35 -12.71 -4.69
CA PRO A 170 -25.40 -14.09 -5.16
C PRO A 170 -26.38 -14.24 -6.32
N GLY A 171 -26.00 -14.99 -7.35
CA GLY A 171 -26.89 -15.36 -8.47
C GLY A 171 -26.82 -14.48 -9.73
N ILE A 172 -26.08 -13.37 -9.74
CA ILE A 172 -25.84 -12.60 -10.96
C ILE A 172 -24.70 -13.25 -11.77
N LYS A 173 -25.04 -13.94 -12.86
CA LYS A 173 -24.04 -14.42 -13.83
C LYS A 173 -23.55 -13.24 -14.66
N LYS A 174 -22.23 -13.18 -14.92
CA LYS A 174 -21.61 -12.23 -15.85
C LYS A 174 -22.40 -12.25 -17.16
N ALA A 175 -22.89 -11.10 -17.62
CA ALA A 175 -23.54 -10.99 -18.91
C ALA A 175 -22.53 -11.44 -19.98
N ILE A 176 -22.80 -12.58 -20.60
CA ILE A 176 -22.03 -13.06 -21.74
C ILE A 176 -22.44 -12.11 -22.87
N ARG A 177 -21.57 -11.16 -23.20
CA ARG A 177 -21.76 -10.34 -24.41
C ARG A 177 -21.64 -11.31 -25.59
N GLY A 178 -22.75 -11.54 -26.28
CA GLY A 178 -22.79 -12.20 -27.58
C GLY A 178 -22.22 -11.31 -28.68
#